data_AF-A0A5R9FWL3-F1
#
_entry.id   AF-A0A5R9FWL3-F1
#
_cell.length_a   1.000
_cell.length_b   1.000
_cell.length_c   1.000
_cell.angle_alpha   90.00
_cell.angle_beta   90.00
_cell.angle_gamma   90.00
#
_symmetry.space_group_name_H-M   'P 1'
#
loop_
_entity.id
_entity.type
_entity.pdbx_description
1 polymer ?
#
loop_
_entity_poly.entity_id
_entity_poly.type
_entity_poly.pdbx_seq_one_letter_code
_entity_poly.pdbx_strand_id
1 'polypeptide(L)' 'MARMQKITQYQVNHWKAALEQLLEEGDFRQDGRPLSPAGIAEREDEIAMLRGLNTLRVGQVVDLDTVQPIDEHPKEG' A
#
# COMPACT_ATOMS: atom_id res chain seq x y z
N MET A 1 -4.69 -17.24 -13.61
CA MET A 1 -5.97 -16.71 -14.14
C MET A 1 -6.14 -15.35 -13.51
N ALA A 2 -6.38 -14.30 -14.31
CA ALA A 2 -6.52 -12.92 -13.84
C ALA A 2 -7.69 -12.78 -12.86
N ARG A 3 -7.46 -12.20 -11.67
CA ARG A 3 -8.53 -11.89 -10.71
C ARG A 3 -9.15 -10.54 -11.05
N MET A 4 -9.93 -10.54 -12.12
CA MET A 4 -10.68 -9.36 -12.55
C MET A 4 -11.72 -8.98 -11.48
N GLN A 5 -11.61 -7.79 -10.93
CA GLN A 5 -12.51 -7.29 -9.89
C GLN A 5 -12.96 -5.86 -10.16
N LYS A 6 -14.25 -5.58 -9.94
CA LYS A 6 -14.78 -4.22 -9.89
C LYS A 6 -14.47 -3.60 -8.53
N ILE A 7 -13.78 -2.46 -8.53
CA ILE A 7 -13.39 -1.75 -7.32
C ILE A 7 -14.62 -1.13 -6.65
N THR A 8 -14.74 -1.33 -5.34
CA THR A 8 -15.81 -0.78 -4.51
C THR A 8 -15.31 0.39 -3.67
N GLN A 9 -16.24 1.24 -3.21
CA GLN A 9 -15.91 2.32 -2.27
C GLN A 9 -15.29 1.78 -0.98
N TYR A 10 -15.77 0.63 -0.50
CA TYR A 10 -15.23 -0.03 0.68
C TYR A 10 -13.74 -0.36 0.53
N GLN A 11 -13.33 -0.90 -0.62
CA GLN A 11 -11.93 -1.23 -0.87
C GLN A 11 -11.04 0.01 -0.90
N VAL A 12 -11.46 1.06 -1.59
CA VAL A 12 -10.71 2.33 -1.62
C VAL A 12 -10.54 2.90 -0.21
N ASN A 13 -11.62 2.92 0.58
CA ASN A 13 -11.56 3.38 1.96
C ASN A 13 -10.65 2.51 2.83
N HIS A 14 -10.70 1.19 2.65
CA HIS A 14 -9.86 0.25 3.38
C HIS A 14 -8.38 0.43 3.07
N TRP A 15 -8.01 0.55 1.79
CA TRP A 15 -6.62 0.80 1.38
C TRP A 15 -6.10 2.14 1.90
N LYS A 16 -6.93 3.18 1.86
CA LYS A 16 -6.59 4.50 2.40
C LYS A 16 -6.32 4.44 3.90
N ALA A 17 -7.20 3.80 4.67
CA ALA A 17 -7.03 3.68 6.12
C ALA A 17 -5.80 2.84 6.49
N ALA A 18 -5.54 1.74 5.77
CA ALA A 18 -4.35 0.93 5.98
C ALA A 18 -3.06 1.72 5.68
N LEU A 19 -3.04 2.51 4.60
CA LEU A 19 -1.92 3.37 4.26
C LEU A 19 -1.68 4.44 5.35
N GLU A 20 -2.74 5.10 5.82
CA GLU A 20 -2.64 6.10 6.89
C GLU A 20 -2.06 5.47 8.17
N GLN A 21 -2.55 4.30 8.57
CA GLN A 21 -2.02 3.59 9.73
C GLN A 21 -0.54 3.22 9.57
N LEU A 22 -0.13 2.71 8.41
CA LEU A 22 1.27 2.35 8.18
C LEU A 22 2.20 3.56 8.21
N LEU A 23 1.74 4.73 7.74
CA LEU A 23 2.52 5.97 7.77
C LEU A 23 2.59 6.57 9.18
N GLU A 24 1.54 6.42 10.00
CA GLU A 24 1.52 6.89 11.39
C GLU A 24 2.46 6.08 12.31
N GLU A 25 2.53 4.76 12.11
CA GLU A 25 3.37 3.87 12.91
C GLU A 25 4.89 4.01 12.62
N GLY A 26 5.27 4.54 11.44
CA GLY A 26 6.68 4.77 11.05
C GLY A 26 7.54 3.51 11.03
N ASP A 27 8.83 3.59 11.36
CA ASP A 27 9.71 2.40 11.38
C ASP A 27 9.70 1.64 12.72
N PHE A 28 8.61 1.78 13.49
CA PHE A 28 8.49 1.21 14.83
C PHE A 28 7.32 0.22 14.92
N ARG A 29 7.49 -0.76 15.81
CA ARG A 29 6.44 -1.67 16.24
C ARG A 29 5.50 -0.96 17.22
N GLN A 30 4.33 -1.56 17.45
CA GLN A 30 3.36 -1.09 18.44
C GLN A 30 3.89 -1.04 19.89
N ASP A 31 4.92 -1.82 20.21
CA ASP A 31 5.61 -1.79 21.51
C ASP A 31 6.71 -0.71 21.59
N GLY A 32 6.86 0.11 20.56
CA GLY A 32 7.84 1.20 20.47
C GLY A 32 9.25 0.77 20.06
N ARG A 33 9.48 -0.52 19.76
CA ARG A 33 10.79 -1.00 19.29
C ARG A 33 10.96 -0.75 17.79
N PRO A 34 12.18 -0.41 17.31
CA PRO A 34 12.44 -0.32 15.88
C PRO A 34 12.15 -1.64 15.17
N LEU A 35 11.69 -1.55 13.92
CA LEU A 35 11.61 -2.69 13.02
C LEU A 35 13.02 -3.18 12.67
N SER A 36 13.13 -4.48 12.37
CA SER A 36 14.35 -5.02 11.76
C SER A 36 14.48 -4.49 10.32
N PRO A 37 15.68 -4.52 9.72
CA PRO A 37 15.83 -4.12 8.31
C PRO A 37 14.87 -4.84 7.35
N ALA A 38 14.62 -6.13 7.60
CA ALA A 38 13.64 -6.89 6.83
C ALA A 38 12.20 -6.38 7.01
N GLY A 39 11.82 -5.98 8.23
CA GLY A 39 10.50 -5.43 8.50
C GLY A 39 10.31 -4.02 7.94
N ILE A 40 11.39 -3.22 7.85
CA ILE A 40 11.36 -1.92 7.16
C ILE A 40 11.13 -2.15 5.66
N ALA A 41 11.88 -3.07 5.03
CA ALA A 41 11.72 -3.39 3.61
C ALA A 41 10.31 -3.93 3.29
N GLU A 42 9.78 -4.85 4.10
CA GLU A 42 8.41 -5.36 3.94
C GLU A 42 7.38 -4.23 4.04
N ARG A 43 7.58 -3.28 4.95
CA ARG A 43 6.70 -2.12 5.12
C ARG A 43 6.76 -1.16 3.93
N GLU A 44 7.95 -0.91 3.39
CA GLU A 44 8.13 -0.10 2.18
C GLU A 44 7.37 -0.70 0.99
N ASP A 45 7.49 -2.01 0.79
CA ASP A 45 6.76 -2.75 -0.25
C ASP A 45 5.23 -2.65 -0.05
N GLU A 46 4.74 -2.83 1.18
CA GLU A 46 3.32 -2.70 1.53
C GLU A 46 2.78 -1.29 1.30
N ILE A 47 3.52 -0.25 1.71
CA ILE A 47 3.16 1.16 1.49
C ILE A 47 3.07 1.45 -0.02
N ALA A 48 4.06 0.99 -0.80
CA ALA A 48 4.08 1.19 -2.24
C ALA A 48 2.88 0.51 -2.93
N MET A 49 2.55 -0.73 -2.51
CA MET A 49 1.37 -1.47 -3.01
C MET A 49 0.08 -0.73 -2.68
N LEU A 50 -0.11 -0.32 -1.42
CA LEU A 50 -1.31 0.39 -0.98
C LEU A 50 -1.48 1.73 -1.68
N ARG A 51 -0.38 2.45 -1.94
CA ARG A 51 -0.41 3.68 -2.76
C ARG A 51 -0.87 3.40 -4.18
N GLY A 52 -0.36 2.35 -4.82
CA GLY A 52 -0.82 1.90 -6.15
C GLY A 52 -2.32 1.61 -6.16
N LEU A 53 -2.79 0.81 -5.21
CA LEU A 53 -4.22 0.47 -5.06
C LEU A 53 -5.09 1.71 -4.79
N ASN A 54 -4.61 2.67 -3.99
CA ASN A 54 -5.36 3.88 -3.66
C ASN A 54 -5.56 4.83 -4.86
N THR A 55 -4.84 4.64 -5.98
CA THR A 55 -5.08 5.40 -7.22
C THR A 55 -6.24 4.88 -8.06
N LEU A 56 -6.70 3.65 -7.78
CA LEU A 56 -7.79 3.03 -8.51
C LEU A 56 -9.12 3.71 -8.20
N ARG A 57 -9.98 3.81 -9.21
CA ARG A 57 -11.28 4.48 -9.05
C ARG A 57 -12.40 3.49 -8.76
N VAL A 58 -13.37 3.90 -7.96
CA VAL A 58 -14.59 3.13 -7.73
C VAL A 58 -15.28 2.84 -9.05
N GLY A 59 -15.67 1.58 -9.26
CA GLY A 59 -16.29 1.11 -10.48
C GLY A 59 -15.32 0.68 -11.59
N GLN A 60 -14.02 0.95 -11.45
CA GLN A 60 -12.99 0.44 -12.35
C GLN A 60 -12.90 -1.08 -12.23
N VAL A 61 -12.75 -1.77 -13.36
CA VAL A 61 -12.49 -3.22 -13.39
C VAL A 61 -11.00 -3.40 -13.64
N VAL A 62 -10.31 -4.07 -12.72
CA VAL A 62 -8.86 -4.30 -12.80
C VAL A 62 -8.54 -5.76 -12.48
N ASP A 63 -7.43 -6.24 -13.02
CA ASP A 63 -6.78 -7.44 -12.49
C ASP A 63 -5.90 -7.02 -11.31
N LEU A 64 -6.30 -7.40 -10.09
CA LEU A 64 -5.56 -7.04 -8.88
C LEU A 64 -4.14 -7.60 -8.88
N ASP A 65 -3.91 -8.72 -9.58
CA ASP A 65 -2.58 -9.34 -9.68
C ASP A 65 -1.60 -8.54 -10.57
N THR A 66 -2.11 -7.54 -11.30
CA THR A 66 -1.32 -6.69 -12.22
C THR A 66 -1.17 -5.24 -11.76
N VAL A 67 -1.79 -4.87 -10.64
CA VAL A 67 -1.68 -3.52 -10.10
C VAL A 67 -0.26 -3.35 -9.56
N GLN A 68 0.51 -2.51 -10.23
CA GLN A 68 1.87 -2.22 -9.79
C GLN A 68 1.86 -1.17 -8.67
N PRO A 69 2.74 -1.32 -7.67
CA PRO A 69 2.98 -0.28 -6.68
C PRO A 69 3.49 1.00 -7.35
N ILE A 70 3.25 2.15 -6.73
CA ILE A 70 3.85 3.40 -7.19
C ILE A 70 5.27 3.45 -6.65
N ASP A 71 6.24 3.41 -7.55
CA ASP A 71 7.65 3.55 -7.22
C ASP A 71 7.95 5.03 -6.94
N GLU A 72 8.03 5.38 -5.66
CA GLU A 72 8.53 6.67 -5.23
C GLU A 72 10.02 6.54 -4.97
N HIS A 73 10.84 6.55 -6.03
CA HIS A 73 12.25 6.82 -5.82
C HIS A 73 12.37 8.17 -5.09
N PRO A 74 13.00 8.24 -3.91
CA PRO A 74 13.35 9.53 -3.36
C PRO A 74 14.24 10.21 -4.40
N LYS A 75 13.88 11.42 -4.80
CA LYS A 75 14.81 12.28 -5.54
C LYS A 75 16.02 12.46 -4.63
N GLU A 76 17.07 11.69 -4.84
CA GLU A 76 18.37 11.98 -4.25
C GLU A 76 18.76 13.39 -4.69
N GLY A 77 18.90 14.28 -3.72
CA GLY A 77 19.34 15.66 -3.86
C GLY A 77 20.22 16.01 -2.68
#